data_AF-A0A925CZ55-F1
#
_entry.id   AF-A0A925CZ55-F1
#
_cell.length_a   1.000
_cell.length_b   1.000
_cell.length_c   1.000
_cell.angle_alpha   90.00
_cell.angle_beta   90.00
_cell.angle_gamma   90.00
#
_symmetry.space_group_name_H-M   'P 1'
#
loop_
_entity.id
_entity.type
_entity.pdbx_description
1 polymer ?
#
loop_
_entity_poly.entity_id
_entity_poly.type
_entity_poly.pdbx_seq_one_letter_code
_entity_poly.pdbx_strand_id
1 'polypeptide(L)'
;MGIKSNIRKILVISFWCFISAGVLVLLIAAMKVKQEKICTGYNIEIIRSPDQLFLDKEDIARLLVSSPGYSLAGQSLKTFDLRKMEEKLERNEWISVAELFFDNKQTLQVRVEEREPVARVFTVSGNSFYVDSTGKRLGLSTKFSARVPVFTGFPTNKIAKADSLLLNTIHRMSRYILANEFWMAQVAQIDINASGNFEIVPALGNHIIEFGDGKNFDEKFARLLVFYKQVISKSGFNVYDRIKVQYTDQIVGVRNAAAMSRYDSLQAIKNVERLIAEARTEQERLIRMDSVEMTRMQHRTDNGGSPALLAMPDSSLTEKPNIQQQRNKSLEKEPKRKVQL
;
A
#
# COMPACT_ATOMS: atom_id res chain seq x y z
N MET A 1 -103.16 -29.40 7.96
CA MET A 1 -101.75 -29.64 7.58
C MET A 1 -100.97 -28.35 7.73
N GLY A 2 -100.03 -28.20 8.66
CA GLY A 2 -99.23 -26.95 8.72
C GLY A 2 -98.20 -26.86 9.84
N ILE A 3 -98.52 -27.37 11.03
CA ILE A 3 -97.68 -27.19 12.23
C ILE A 3 -96.32 -27.91 12.10
N LYS A 4 -96.30 -29.18 11.63
CA LYS A 4 -95.04 -29.92 11.39
C LYS A 4 -94.13 -29.28 10.34
N SER A 5 -94.72 -28.68 9.29
CA SER A 5 -93.97 -27.97 8.24
C SER A 5 -93.34 -26.67 8.78
N ASN A 6 -94.10 -25.91 9.58
CA ASN A 6 -93.64 -24.64 10.13
C ASN A 6 -92.55 -24.84 11.19
N ILE A 7 -92.66 -25.88 12.03
CA ILE A 7 -91.61 -26.26 12.99
C ILE A 7 -90.32 -26.66 12.28
N ARG A 8 -90.40 -27.46 11.20
CA ARG A 8 -89.23 -27.87 10.43
C ARG A 8 -88.54 -26.67 9.75
N LYS A 9 -89.31 -25.69 9.26
CA LYS A 9 -88.77 -24.44 8.71
C LYS A 9 -88.06 -23.59 9.78
N ILE A 10 -88.66 -23.45 10.96
CA ILE A 10 -88.06 -22.71 12.08
C ILE A 10 -86.75 -23.37 12.55
N LEU A 11 -86.70 -24.70 12.65
CA LEU A 11 -85.48 -25.43 13.01
C LEU A 11 -84.37 -25.25 11.96
N VAL A 12 -84.72 -25.31 10.67
CA VAL A 12 -83.74 -25.10 9.59
C VAL A 12 -83.20 -23.66 9.64
N ILE A 13 -84.06 -22.65 9.82
CA ILE A 13 -83.64 -21.25 9.92
C ILE A 13 -82.74 -21.03 11.16
N SER A 14 -83.12 -21.57 12.31
CA SER A 14 -82.33 -21.49 13.54
C SER A 14 -80.95 -22.13 13.37
N PHE A 15 -80.87 -23.29 12.70
CA PHE A 15 -79.62 -23.97 12.40
C PHE A 15 -78.71 -23.13 11.49
N TRP A 16 -79.25 -22.53 10.42
CA TRP A 16 -78.48 -21.62 9.56
C TRP A 16 -78.02 -20.36 10.29
N CYS A 17 -78.85 -19.78 11.17
CA CYS A 17 -78.45 -18.66 12.02
C CYS A 17 -77.30 -19.05 12.96
N PHE A 18 -77.35 -20.23 13.56
CA PHE A 18 -76.30 -20.71 14.46
C PHE A 18 -74.96 -20.93 13.74
N ILE A 19 -75.00 -21.52 12.54
CA ILE A 19 -73.81 -21.65 11.68
C ILE A 19 -73.25 -20.27 11.33
N SER A 20 -74.11 -19.33 10.93
CA SER A 20 -73.66 -17.98 10.55
C SER A 20 -73.00 -17.24 11.73
N ALA A 21 -73.53 -17.39 12.95
CA ALA A 21 -72.96 -16.83 14.15
C ALA A 21 -71.60 -17.48 14.49
N GLY A 22 -71.50 -18.81 14.35
CA GLY A 22 -70.24 -19.54 14.55
C GLY A 22 -69.14 -19.10 13.59
N VAL A 23 -69.47 -18.93 12.29
CA VAL A 23 -68.54 -18.43 11.28
C VAL A 23 -68.11 -16.99 11.59
N LEU A 24 -69.05 -16.13 12.03
CA LEU A 24 -68.74 -14.75 12.42
C LEU A 24 -67.77 -14.69 13.61
N VAL A 25 -67.97 -15.53 14.64
CA VAL A 25 -67.07 -15.62 15.79
C VAL A 25 -65.68 -16.09 15.37
N LEU A 26 -65.59 -17.10 14.50
CA LEU A 26 -64.31 -17.58 13.96
C LEU A 26 -63.57 -16.50 13.17
N LEU A 27 -64.27 -15.73 12.34
CA LEU A 27 -63.68 -14.61 11.58
C LEU A 27 -63.17 -13.51 12.50
N ILE A 28 -63.94 -13.12 13.53
CA ILE A 28 -63.51 -12.11 14.51
C ILE A 28 -62.29 -12.60 15.30
N ALA A 29 -62.28 -13.86 15.73
CA ALA A 29 -61.13 -14.46 16.43
C ALA A 29 -59.88 -14.49 15.53
N ALA A 30 -60.03 -14.91 14.27
CA ALA A 30 -58.94 -14.92 13.30
C ALA A 30 -58.38 -13.51 13.02
N MET A 31 -59.25 -12.49 12.98
CA MET A 31 -58.84 -11.09 12.83
C MET A 31 -58.08 -10.58 14.05
N LYS A 32 -58.50 -10.93 15.28
CA LYS A 32 -57.78 -10.58 16.52
C LYS A 32 -56.39 -11.22 16.58
N VAL A 33 -56.28 -12.51 16.24
CA VAL A 33 -54.99 -13.23 16.18
C VAL A 33 -54.04 -12.64 15.13
N LYS A 34 -54.56 -12.08 14.02
CA LYS A 34 -53.74 -11.32 13.06
C LYS A 34 -53.30 -9.95 13.56
N GLN A 35 -54.00 -9.35 14.52
CA GLN A 35 -53.78 -7.96 14.94
C GLN A 35 -52.77 -7.79 16.08
N GLU A 36 -52.44 -8.85 16.83
CA GLU A 36 -51.57 -8.79 18.02
C GLU A 36 -50.25 -9.57 17.85
N LYS A 37 -49.63 -9.51 16.68
CA LYS A 37 -48.24 -10.00 16.56
C LYS A 37 -47.31 -9.06 17.33
N ILE A 38 -46.44 -9.64 18.14
CA ILE A 38 -45.47 -8.94 18.98
C ILE A 38 -44.06 -9.33 18.57
N CYS A 39 -43.13 -8.39 18.71
CA CYS A 39 -41.72 -8.64 18.51
C CYS A 39 -41.21 -9.56 19.63
N THR A 40 -40.77 -10.77 19.30
CA THR A 40 -40.26 -11.74 20.28
C THR A 40 -38.83 -11.43 20.71
N GLY A 41 -38.08 -10.72 19.86
CA GLY A 41 -36.67 -10.39 20.07
C GLY A 41 -36.07 -9.78 18.81
N TYR A 42 -34.76 -9.58 18.83
CA TYR A 42 -34.01 -9.10 17.66
C TYR A 42 -32.70 -9.86 17.51
N ASN A 43 -32.22 -9.96 16.28
CA ASN A 43 -30.94 -10.54 15.95
C ASN A 43 -30.20 -9.60 15.00
N ILE A 44 -28.92 -9.34 15.30
CA ILE A 44 -28.07 -8.43 14.54
C ILE A 44 -27.00 -9.24 13.81
N GLU A 45 -26.98 -9.10 12.49
CA GLU A 45 -25.96 -9.60 11.58
C GLU A 45 -25.19 -8.41 11.00
N ILE A 46 -23.86 -8.47 11.07
CA ILE A 46 -22.97 -7.42 10.57
C ILE A 46 -22.12 -8.04 9.47
N ILE A 47 -22.33 -7.60 8.24
CA ILE A 47 -21.58 -8.01 7.05
C ILE A 47 -20.39 -7.06 6.88
N ARG A 48 -19.21 -7.65 6.78
CA ARG A 48 -17.92 -6.96 6.76
C ARG A 48 -16.84 -7.85 6.17
N SER A 49 -15.72 -7.24 5.81
CA SER A 49 -14.50 -7.99 5.43
C SER A 49 -13.86 -8.65 6.66
N PRO A 50 -13.15 -9.80 6.52
CA PRO A 50 -12.76 -10.70 7.63
C PRO A 50 -11.94 -10.08 8.78
N ASP A 51 -11.37 -8.89 8.60
CA ASP A 51 -10.50 -8.24 9.59
C ASP A 51 -11.01 -6.85 10.02
N GLN A 52 -12.26 -6.49 9.70
CA GLN A 52 -12.84 -5.19 10.04
C GLN A 52 -13.73 -5.25 11.28
N LEU A 53 -13.47 -4.37 12.25
CA LEU A 53 -14.17 -4.28 13.53
C LEU A 53 -14.50 -2.81 13.83
N PHE A 54 -15.23 -2.17 12.92
CA PHE A 54 -15.61 -0.76 13.07
C PHE A 54 -16.82 -0.57 13.97
N LEU A 55 -17.81 -1.47 13.86
CA LEU A 55 -19.03 -1.50 14.66
C LEU A 55 -19.22 -2.86 15.31
N ASP A 56 -19.72 -2.83 16.54
CA ASP A 56 -20.14 -4.03 17.27
C ASP A 56 -21.67 -4.10 17.36
N LYS A 57 -22.21 -5.26 17.75
CA LYS A 57 -23.66 -5.45 17.88
C LYS A 57 -24.26 -4.48 18.88
N GLU A 58 -23.52 -4.11 19.91
CA GLU A 58 -23.91 -3.13 20.93
C GLU A 58 -24.01 -1.72 20.36
N ASP A 59 -23.19 -1.35 19.38
CA ASP A 59 -23.30 -0.06 18.70
C ASP A 59 -24.59 0.00 17.90
N ILE A 60 -24.87 -1.05 17.12
CA ILE A 60 -26.10 -1.16 16.33
C ILE A 60 -27.32 -1.17 17.24
N ALA A 61 -27.31 -1.94 18.34
CA ALA A 61 -28.40 -1.96 19.31
C ALA A 61 -28.67 -0.57 19.92
N ARG A 62 -27.61 0.18 20.24
CA ARG A 62 -27.74 1.57 20.73
C ARG A 62 -28.29 2.53 19.67
N LEU A 63 -27.97 2.32 18.39
CA LEU A 63 -28.50 3.12 17.29
C LEU A 63 -29.97 2.82 17.01
N LEU A 64 -30.39 1.56 17.13
CA LEU A 64 -31.79 1.16 16.94
C LEU A 64 -32.69 1.81 17.99
N VAL A 65 -32.25 1.81 19.25
CA VAL A 65 -33.04 2.31 20.37
C VAL A 65 -32.93 3.84 20.49
N SER A 66 -34.05 4.53 20.72
CA SER A 66 -34.06 6.00 20.84
C SER A 66 -33.78 6.51 22.26
N SER A 67 -33.99 5.67 23.28
CA SER A 67 -33.81 6.03 24.70
C SER A 67 -33.25 4.84 25.49
N PRO A 68 -32.29 5.06 26.42
CA PRO A 68 -31.80 3.99 27.29
C PRO A 68 -32.95 3.27 28.00
N GLY A 69 -32.97 1.93 27.92
CA GLY A 69 -34.01 1.09 28.56
C GLY A 69 -35.23 0.76 27.70
N TYR A 70 -35.34 1.30 26.48
CA TYR A 70 -36.41 0.91 25.56
C TYR A 70 -36.12 -0.45 24.92
N SER A 71 -36.94 -1.46 25.26
CA SER A 71 -36.84 -2.81 24.72
C SER A 71 -37.63 -2.94 23.42
N LEU A 72 -36.98 -3.43 22.36
CA LEU A 72 -37.65 -3.79 21.11
C LEU A 72 -38.52 -5.06 21.28
N ALA A 73 -38.13 -5.96 22.18
CA ALA A 73 -38.93 -7.15 22.48
C ALA A 73 -40.19 -6.77 23.28
N GLY A 74 -41.30 -7.44 22.96
CA GLY A 74 -42.62 -7.26 23.59
C GLY A 74 -43.50 -6.19 22.95
N GLN A 75 -43.00 -5.44 21.95
CA GLN A 75 -43.78 -4.41 21.28
C GLN A 75 -44.58 -4.96 20.10
N SER A 76 -45.73 -4.33 19.80
CA SER A 76 -46.53 -4.71 18.63
C SER A 76 -45.75 -4.48 17.34
N LEU A 77 -45.78 -5.42 16.40
CA LEU A 77 -45.09 -5.26 15.12
C LEU A 77 -45.51 -4.00 14.33
N LYS A 78 -46.73 -3.48 14.57
CA LYS A 78 -47.25 -2.28 13.91
C LYS A 78 -46.59 -0.98 14.36
N THR A 79 -45.94 -0.96 15.53
CA THR A 79 -45.26 0.25 16.03
C THR A 79 -43.90 0.46 15.36
N PHE A 80 -43.37 -0.57 14.69
CA PHE A 80 -42.08 -0.51 14.01
C PHE A 80 -42.23 0.10 12.62
N ASP A 81 -41.67 1.28 12.45
CA ASP A 81 -41.44 1.87 11.14
C ASP A 81 -40.05 1.44 10.66
N LEU A 82 -39.97 0.24 10.05
CA LEU A 82 -38.70 -0.38 9.66
C LEU A 82 -37.88 0.55 8.74
N ARG A 83 -38.53 1.22 7.79
CA ARG A 83 -37.87 2.17 6.89
C ARG A 83 -37.22 3.33 7.65
N LYS A 84 -37.91 3.93 8.63
CA LYS A 84 -37.29 4.98 9.45
C LYS A 84 -36.15 4.46 10.31
N MET A 85 -36.20 3.20 10.74
CA MET A 85 -35.14 2.56 11.51
C MET A 85 -33.91 2.28 10.64
N GLU A 86 -34.10 1.80 9.41
CA GLU A 86 -33.05 1.65 8.38
C GLU A 86 -32.40 3.01 8.11
N GLU A 87 -33.19 4.03 7.77
CA GLU A 87 -32.71 5.40 7.56
C GLU A 87 -31.97 5.97 8.78
N LYS A 88 -32.32 5.53 10.01
CA LYS A 88 -31.61 5.93 11.24
C LYS A 88 -30.26 5.26 11.37
N LEU A 89 -30.15 3.99 11.01
CA LEU A 89 -28.88 3.28 10.99
C LEU A 89 -27.95 3.84 9.91
N GLU A 90 -28.45 4.07 8.70
CA GLU A 90 -27.67 4.58 7.57
C GLU A 90 -27.16 6.02 7.75
N ARG A 91 -27.67 6.77 8.75
CA ARG A 91 -27.07 8.04 9.17
C ARG A 91 -25.73 7.87 9.89
N ASN A 92 -25.42 6.68 10.40
CA ASN A 92 -24.11 6.39 10.94
C ASN A 92 -23.10 6.32 9.79
N GLU A 93 -21.99 7.04 9.91
CA GLU A 93 -20.98 7.13 8.84
C GLU A 93 -20.41 5.76 8.45
N TRP A 94 -20.33 4.80 9.36
CA TRP A 94 -19.76 3.47 9.13
C TRP A 94 -20.75 2.44 8.57
N ILE A 95 -22.03 2.80 8.44
CA ILE A 95 -23.05 1.93 7.86
C ILE A 95 -23.25 2.31 6.39
N SER A 96 -23.09 1.33 5.49
CA SER A 96 -23.29 1.50 4.06
C SER A 96 -24.74 1.22 3.66
N VAL A 97 -25.31 0.14 4.21
CA VAL A 97 -26.67 -0.35 3.96
C VAL A 97 -27.20 -0.95 5.27
N ALA A 98 -28.48 -0.71 5.55
CA ALA A 98 -29.20 -1.41 6.62
C ALA A 98 -30.51 -2.01 6.09
N GLU A 99 -30.72 -3.30 6.33
CA GLU A 99 -31.93 -4.03 5.97
C GLU A 99 -32.58 -4.61 7.24
N LEU A 100 -33.82 -4.22 7.49
CA LEU A 100 -34.58 -4.66 8.66
C LEU A 100 -35.85 -5.38 8.22
N PHE A 101 -36.09 -6.56 8.78
CA PHE A 101 -37.30 -7.33 8.50
C PHE A 101 -37.68 -8.24 9.67
N PHE A 102 -38.96 -8.61 9.74
CA PHE A 102 -39.41 -9.62 10.68
C PHE A 102 -39.44 -10.99 10.03
N ASP A 103 -38.90 -11.99 10.72
CA ASP A 103 -39.01 -13.38 10.28
C ASP A 103 -40.37 -14.02 10.65
N ASN A 104 -40.57 -15.27 10.24
CA ASN A 104 -41.79 -16.03 10.56
C ASN A 104 -41.99 -16.27 12.07
N LYS A 105 -40.95 -16.12 12.88
CA LYS A 105 -40.97 -16.24 14.34
C LYS A 105 -41.21 -14.91 15.04
N GLN A 106 -41.43 -13.82 14.28
CA GLN A 106 -41.64 -12.46 14.80
C GLN A 106 -40.41 -11.88 15.49
N THR A 107 -39.21 -12.37 15.15
CA THR A 107 -37.93 -11.79 15.56
C THR A 107 -37.51 -10.73 14.53
N LEU A 108 -37.11 -9.56 15.01
CA LEU A 108 -36.55 -8.51 14.16
C LEU A 108 -35.13 -8.91 13.72
N GLN A 109 -34.97 -9.18 12.43
CA GLN A 109 -33.66 -9.38 11.81
C GLN A 109 -33.12 -8.02 11.39
N VAL A 110 -31.90 -7.71 11.83
CA VAL A 110 -31.19 -6.46 11.55
C VAL A 110 -29.91 -6.84 10.84
N ARG A 111 -29.86 -6.59 9.53
CA ARG A 111 -28.70 -6.87 8.69
C ARG A 111 -28.04 -5.55 8.31
N VAL A 112 -26.78 -5.39 8.69
CA VAL A 112 -26.03 -4.14 8.48
C VAL A 112 -24.76 -4.45 7.71
N GLU A 113 -24.50 -3.70 6.63
CA GLU A 113 -23.26 -3.78 5.87
C GLU A 113 -22.33 -2.62 6.25
N GLU A 114 -21.14 -2.92 6.77
CA GLU A 114 -20.15 -1.90 7.11
C GLU A 114 -19.55 -1.25 5.86
N ARG A 115 -19.20 0.04 5.96
CA ARG A 115 -18.40 0.70 4.92
C ARG A 115 -16.99 0.14 4.90
N GLU A 116 -16.53 -0.21 3.71
CA GLU A 116 -15.17 -0.66 3.48
C GLU A 116 -14.25 0.53 3.15
N PRO A 117 -13.31 0.92 4.03
CA PRO A 117 -12.29 1.89 3.70
C PRO A 117 -11.30 1.30 2.69
N VAL A 118 -10.95 2.09 1.67
CA VAL A 118 -9.98 1.71 0.63
C VAL A 118 -8.73 2.57 0.64
N ALA A 119 -8.72 3.75 1.25
CA ALA A 119 -7.53 4.60 1.36
C ALA A 119 -7.55 5.37 2.69
N ARG A 120 -6.38 5.68 3.24
CA ARG A 120 -6.23 6.63 4.36
C ARG A 120 -5.53 7.89 3.86
N VAL A 121 -6.12 9.05 4.10
CA VAL A 121 -5.65 10.33 3.57
C VAL A 121 -5.32 11.27 4.72
N PHE A 122 -4.10 11.81 4.72
CA PHE A 122 -3.63 12.83 5.65
C PHE A 122 -3.56 14.19 4.94
N THR A 123 -4.12 15.19 5.57
CA THR A 123 -4.10 16.57 5.07
C THR A 123 -2.82 17.29 5.47
N VAL A 124 -2.48 18.35 4.74
CA VAL A 124 -1.36 19.24 5.09
C VAL A 124 -1.52 19.89 6.47
N SER A 125 -2.76 20.00 6.97
CA SER A 125 -3.05 20.51 8.32
C SER A 125 -2.94 19.46 9.43
N GLY A 126 -2.57 18.21 9.11
CA GLY A 126 -2.40 17.12 10.08
C GLY A 126 -3.67 16.34 10.43
N ASN A 127 -4.81 16.64 9.80
CA ASN A 127 -6.03 15.84 9.96
C ASN A 127 -5.96 14.60 9.07
N SER A 128 -6.77 13.58 9.36
CA SER A 128 -6.89 12.42 8.47
C SER A 128 -8.32 11.90 8.39
N PHE A 129 -8.60 11.22 7.28
CA PHE A 129 -9.89 10.57 7.00
C PHE A 129 -9.66 9.33 6.12
N TYR A 130 -10.63 8.43 6.10
CA TYR A 130 -10.65 7.33 5.15
C TYR A 130 -11.44 7.71 3.89
N VAL A 131 -11.12 7.07 2.78
CA VAL A 131 -11.96 7.04 1.58
C VAL A 131 -12.56 5.66 1.49
N ASP A 132 -13.88 5.56 1.32
CA ASP A 132 -14.59 4.28 1.21
C ASP A 132 -14.56 3.70 -0.21
N SER A 133 -15.08 2.48 -0.35
CA SER A 133 -15.22 1.77 -1.63
C SER A 133 -16.09 2.49 -2.67
N THR A 134 -16.90 3.48 -2.25
CA THR A 134 -17.71 4.34 -3.13
C THR A 134 -17.00 5.67 -3.49
N GLY A 135 -15.80 5.90 -2.94
CA GLY A 135 -15.04 7.13 -3.15
C GLY A 135 -15.45 8.29 -2.24
N LYS A 136 -16.29 8.04 -1.22
CA LYS A 136 -16.72 9.06 -0.25
C LYS A 136 -15.74 9.14 0.91
N ARG A 137 -15.68 10.30 1.56
CA ARG A 137 -14.92 10.49 2.79
C ARG A 137 -15.64 9.81 3.95
N LEU A 138 -14.86 9.21 4.83
CA LEU A 138 -15.30 8.49 6.01
C LEU A 138 -14.45 8.96 7.19
N GLY A 139 -15.08 9.20 8.34
CA GLY A 139 -14.41 9.61 9.57
C GLY A 139 -13.40 8.57 10.06
N LEU A 140 -12.70 8.89 11.14
CA LEU A 140 -11.83 7.92 11.81
C LEU A 140 -12.64 7.10 12.80
N SER A 141 -12.30 5.81 12.93
CA SER A 141 -12.84 4.97 14.00
C SER A 141 -11.93 5.04 15.22
N THR A 142 -12.54 5.06 16.39
CA THR A 142 -11.81 4.97 17.68
C THR A 142 -11.45 3.53 18.05
N LYS A 143 -12.08 2.55 17.40
CA LYS A 143 -11.94 1.12 17.72
C LYS A 143 -10.93 0.42 16.82
N PHE A 144 -10.83 0.84 15.56
CA PHE A 144 -10.07 0.10 14.55
C PHE A 144 -9.35 1.02 13.55
N SER A 145 -8.18 0.57 13.10
CA SER A 145 -7.38 1.24 12.07
C SER A 145 -7.17 0.29 10.89
N ALA A 146 -7.79 0.60 9.75
CA ALA A 146 -7.67 -0.24 8.56
C ALA A 146 -6.27 -0.19 7.94
N ARG A 147 -5.82 -1.34 7.44
CA ARG A 147 -4.61 -1.50 6.65
C ARG A 147 -4.90 -1.23 5.17
N VAL A 148 -4.83 0.04 4.80
CA VAL A 148 -5.11 0.54 3.44
C VAL A 148 -3.96 1.43 2.97
N PRO A 149 -3.80 1.66 1.64
CA PRO A 149 -2.82 2.60 1.12
C PRO A 149 -2.94 3.98 1.76
N VAL A 150 -1.79 4.56 2.09
CA VAL A 150 -1.70 5.84 2.80
C VAL A 150 -1.29 6.95 1.82
N PHE A 151 -2.10 8.00 1.79
CA PHE A 151 -1.85 9.22 1.05
C PHE A 151 -1.59 10.38 2.00
N THR A 152 -0.59 11.20 1.72
CA THR A 152 -0.23 12.39 2.51
C THR A 152 -0.22 13.65 1.63
N GLY A 153 -0.12 14.82 2.25
CA GLY A 153 -0.05 16.08 1.50
C GLY A 153 -1.39 16.52 0.90
N PHE A 154 -2.52 15.95 1.33
CA PHE A 154 -3.83 16.33 0.79
C PHE A 154 -4.16 17.80 1.15
N PRO A 155 -4.54 18.64 0.18
CA PRO A 155 -4.80 20.05 0.43
C PRO A 155 -6.02 20.26 1.34
N THR A 156 -5.91 21.17 2.33
CA THR A 156 -6.98 21.46 3.30
C THR A 156 -8.01 22.49 2.79
N ASN A 157 -7.76 23.12 1.62
CA ASN A 157 -8.62 24.20 1.13
C ASN A 157 -10.03 23.70 0.78
N LYS A 158 -11.04 24.50 1.12
CA LYS A 158 -12.46 24.12 1.08
C LYS A 158 -12.92 23.79 -0.36
N ILE A 159 -13.21 22.52 -0.59
CA ILE A 159 -14.27 21.99 -1.48
C ILE A 159 -14.32 22.70 -2.83
N ALA A 160 -13.29 22.49 -3.64
CA ALA A 160 -13.34 22.79 -5.07
C ALA A 160 -13.66 21.51 -5.86
N LYS A 161 -14.13 21.65 -7.12
CA LYS A 161 -14.24 20.52 -8.08
C LYS A 161 -12.91 19.75 -8.24
N ALA A 162 -11.78 20.43 -7.98
CA ALA A 162 -10.44 19.84 -7.97
C ALA A 162 -10.28 18.75 -6.88
N ASP A 163 -10.89 18.93 -5.71
CA ASP A 163 -10.83 17.93 -4.63
C ASP A 163 -11.54 16.63 -5.03
N SER A 164 -12.65 16.74 -5.78
CA SER A 164 -13.39 15.58 -6.28
C SER A 164 -12.58 14.79 -7.29
N LEU A 165 -11.83 15.46 -8.18
CA LEU A 165 -10.94 14.78 -9.14
C LEU A 165 -9.78 14.10 -8.41
N LEU A 166 -9.15 14.80 -7.47
CA LEU A 166 -8.04 14.26 -6.68
C LEU A 166 -8.48 13.05 -5.85
N LEU A 167 -9.62 13.13 -5.15
CA LEU A 167 -10.19 12.00 -4.41
C LEU A 167 -10.52 10.82 -5.32
N ASN A 168 -11.03 11.07 -6.54
CA ASN A 168 -11.27 10.00 -7.50
C ASN A 168 -9.96 9.33 -7.94
N THR A 169 -8.90 10.11 -8.21
CA THR A 169 -7.57 9.57 -8.52
C THR A 169 -7.02 8.74 -7.37
N ILE A 170 -7.08 9.25 -6.13
CA ILE A 170 -6.71 8.52 -4.91
C ILE A 170 -7.49 7.22 -4.80
N HIS A 171 -8.82 7.29 -4.92
CA HIS A 171 -9.71 6.12 -4.82
C HIS A 171 -9.35 5.05 -5.87
N ARG A 172 -9.15 5.43 -7.13
CA ARG A 172 -8.78 4.51 -8.21
C ARG A 172 -7.40 3.89 -8.01
N MET A 173 -6.39 4.70 -7.69
CA MET A 173 -5.03 4.21 -7.40
C MET A 173 -5.04 3.28 -6.19
N SER A 174 -5.80 3.63 -5.15
CA SER A 174 -5.87 2.82 -3.93
C SER A 174 -6.48 1.45 -4.18
N ARG A 175 -7.56 1.37 -4.98
CA ARG A 175 -8.14 0.08 -5.39
C ARG A 175 -7.15 -0.78 -6.19
N TYR A 176 -6.38 -0.16 -7.10
CA TYR A 176 -5.34 -0.87 -7.84
C TYR A 176 -4.25 -1.44 -6.91
N ILE A 177 -3.80 -0.63 -5.95
CA ILE A 177 -2.78 -1.07 -4.98
C ILE A 177 -3.35 -2.18 -4.10
N LEU A 178 -4.54 -2.00 -3.52
CA LEU A 178 -5.22 -3.01 -2.68
C LEU A 178 -5.40 -4.36 -3.37
N ALA A 179 -5.73 -4.35 -4.66
CA ALA A 179 -5.89 -5.57 -5.44
C ALA A 179 -4.56 -6.28 -5.77
N ASN A 180 -3.41 -5.65 -5.49
CA ASN A 180 -2.09 -6.16 -5.84
C ASN A 180 -1.21 -6.32 -4.59
N GLU A 181 -0.97 -7.56 -4.17
CA GLU A 181 -0.19 -7.88 -2.97
C GLU A 181 1.22 -7.28 -2.98
N PHE A 182 1.90 -7.27 -4.14
CA PHE A 182 3.22 -6.68 -4.27
C PHE A 182 3.18 -5.17 -4.00
N TRP A 183 2.22 -4.43 -4.58
CA TRP A 183 2.11 -3.00 -4.35
C TRP A 183 1.63 -2.67 -2.93
N MET A 184 0.73 -3.46 -2.34
CA MET A 184 0.37 -3.32 -0.92
C MET A 184 1.55 -3.49 0.02
N ALA A 185 2.50 -4.37 -0.32
CA ALA A 185 3.71 -4.56 0.47
C ALA A 185 4.78 -3.49 0.18
N GLN A 186 4.91 -3.05 -1.07
CA GLN A 186 5.98 -2.18 -1.52
C GLN A 186 5.67 -0.69 -1.34
N VAL A 187 4.41 -0.25 -1.37
CA VAL A 187 4.03 1.15 -1.20
C VAL A 187 3.85 1.45 0.30
N ALA A 188 4.78 2.18 0.90
CA ALA A 188 4.66 2.61 2.29
C ALA A 188 3.79 3.88 2.41
N GLN A 189 3.99 4.82 1.50
CA GLN A 189 3.28 6.11 1.49
C GLN A 189 3.23 6.67 0.06
N ILE A 190 2.15 7.40 -0.25
CA ILE A 190 2.03 8.21 -1.46
C ILE A 190 1.83 9.67 -1.05
N ASP A 191 2.85 10.50 -1.25
CA ASP A 191 2.78 11.92 -0.96
C ASP A 191 2.25 12.73 -2.14
N ILE A 192 1.38 13.69 -1.87
CA ILE A 192 0.90 14.65 -2.84
C ILE A 192 1.68 15.94 -2.60
N ASN A 193 2.61 16.23 -3.50
CA ASN A 193 3.46 17.41 -3.35
C ASN A 193 2.70 18.71 -3.67
N ALA A 194 3.34 19.85 -3.42
CA ALA A 194 2.74 21.17 -3.64
C ALA A 194 2.30 21.44 -5.09
N SER A 195 2.85 20.72 -6.07
CA SER A 195 2.46 20.79 -7.48
C SER A 195 1.26 19.88 -7.82
N GLY A 196 0.73 19.14 -6.84
CA GLY A 196 -0.34 18.16 -7.03
C GLY A 196 0.10 16.86 -7.69
N ASN A 197 1.41 16.61 -7.77
CA ASN A 197 1.96 15.35 -8.27
C ASN A 197 2.14 14.35 -7.13
N PHE A 198 2.00 13.08 -7.46
CA PHE A 198 2.19 11.97 -6.55
C PHE A 198 3.65 11.52 -6.53
N GLU A 199 4.18 11.32 -5.33
CA GLU A 199 5.48 10.72 -5.06
C GLU A 199 5.28 9.48 -4.19
N ILE A 200 5.80 8.33 -4.61
CA ILE A 200 5.67 7.09 -3.84
C ILE A 200 6.96 6.88 -3.04
N VAL A 201 6.78 6.68 -1.74
CA VAL A 201 7.81 6.21 -0.82
C VAL A 201 7.68 4.69 -0.70
N PRO A 202 8.67 3.92 -1.16
CA PRO A 202 8.64 2.48 -1.05
C PRO A 202 8.96 2.01 0.37
N ALA A 203 8.48 0.82 0.74
CA ALA A 203 8.85 0.15 1.99
C ALA A 203 10.30 -0.34 1.99
N LEU A 204 10.87 -0.60 0.80
CA LEU A 204 12.25 -1.06 0.61
C LEU A 204 13.05 -0.10 -0.25
N GLY A 205 14.22 0.29 0.26
CA GLY A 205 15.11 1.27 -0.35
C GLY A 205 14.84 2.69 0.13
N ASN A 206 15.76 3.60 -0.21
CA ASN A 206 15.69 5.01 0.19
C ASN A 206 15.37 5.94 -1.01
N HIS A 207 14.92 5.37 -2.13
CA HIS A 207 14.58 6.14 -3.32
C HIS A 207 13.16 6.68 -3.27
N ILE A 208 12.95 7.86 -3.85
CA ILE A 208 11.61 8.43 -4.08
C ILE A 208 11.18 8.13 -5.51
N ILE A 209 9.93 7.71 -5.69
CA ILE A 209 9.37 7.43 -7.02
C ILE A 209 8.50 8.62 -7.44
N GLU A 210 8.96 9.41 -8.40
CA GLU A 210 8.19 10.52 -8.98
C GLU A 210 7.14 9.94 -9.95
N PHE A 211 5.91 9.81 -9.48
CA PHE A 211 4.80 9.16 -10.19
C PHE A 211 4.02 10.14 -11.09
N GLY A 212 4.10 11.44 -10.77
CA GLY A 212 3.48 12.52 -11.55
C GLY A 212 2.00 12.67 -11.24
N ASP A 213 1.18 13.01 -12.23
CA ASP A 213 -0.23 13.43 -12.07
C ASP A 213 -1.23 12.31 -11.69
N GLY A 214 -0.78 11.08 -11.45
CA GLY A 214 -1.64 9.94 -11.12
C GLY A 214 -2.49 9.40 -12.27
N LYS A 215 -2.39 9.96 -13.50
CA LYS A 215 -3.04 9.39 -14.69
C LYS A 215 -2.27 8.16 -15.18
N ASN A 216 -3.00 7.29 -15.89
CA ASN A 216 -2.49 6.02 -16.44
C ASN A 216 -1.70 5.23 -15.40
N PHE A 217 -2.21 5.19 -14.17
CA PHE A 217 -1.50 4.59 -13.03
C PHE A 217 -1.23 3.10 -13.28
N ASP A 218 -2.13 2.38 -13.95
CA ASP A 218 -1.97 0.97 -14.30
C ASP A 218 -0.68 0.74 -15.11
N GLU A 219 -0.48 1.51 -16.18
CA GLU A 219 0.71 1.44 -17.05
C GLU A 219 1.97 1.87 -16.31
N LYS A 220 1.89 2.94 -15.50
CA LYS A 220 3.02 3.44 -14.71
C LYS A 220 3.47 2.39 -13.70
N PHE A 221 2.56 1.77 -12.97
CA PHE A 221 2.87 0.67 -12.06
C PHE A 221 3.42 -0.54 -12.82
N ALA A 222 2.85 -0.91 -13.97
CA ALA A 222 3.38 -2.01 -14.77
C ALA A 222 4.83 -1.78 -15.21
N ARG A 223 5.16 -0.59 -15.74
CA ARG A 223 6.54 -0.22 -16.09
C ARG A 223 7.46 -0.21 -14.88
N LEU A 224 6.99 0.32 -13.76
CA LEU A 224 7.76 0.36 -12.52
C LEU A 224 8.06 -1.06 -12.02
N LEU A 225 7.11 -2.00 -12.12
CA LEU A 225 7.35 -3.41 -11.79
C LEU A 225 8.45 -4.02 -12.66
N VAL A 226 8.45 -3.72 -13.96
CA VAL A 226 9.52 -4.16 -14.88
C VAL A 226 10.87 -3.59 -14.44
N PHE A 227 10.93 -2.32 -14.06
CA PHE A 227 12.15 -1.69 -13.54
C PHE A 227 12.65 -2.38 -12.27
N TYR A 228 11.77 -2.72 -11.32
CA TYR A 228 12.15 -3.49 -10.14
C TYR A 228 12.74 -4.86 -10.51
N LYS A 229 12.08 -5.58 -11.41
CA LYS A 229 12.47 -6.94 -11.83
C LYS A 229 13.78 -6.96 -12.61
N GLN A 230 14.06 -5.96 -13.44
CA GLN A 230 15.20 -5.98 -14.37
C GLN A 230 16.40 -5.15 -13.91
N VAL A 231 16.16 -4.06 -13.19
CA VAL A 231 17.19 -3.10 -12.77
C VAL A 231 17.49 -3.24 -11.28
N ILE A 232 16.51 -3.01 -10.41
CA ILE A 232 16.72 -3.01 -8.94
C ILE A 232 17.19 -4.38 -8.45
N SER A 233 16.67 -5.48 -9.00
CA SER A 233 17.11 -6.84 -8.67
C SER A 233 18.61 -7.09 -8.91
N LYS A 234 19.22 -6.36 -9.84
CA LYS A 234 20.64 -6.48 -10.21
C LYS A 234 21.51 -5.41 -9.53
N SER A 235 21.00 -4.18 -9.45
CA SER A 235 21.74 -3.05 -8.90
C SER A 235 21.67 -2.95 -7.38
N GLY A 236 20.59 -3.46 -6.77
CA GLY A 236 20.23 -3.21 -5.38
C GLY A 236 19.40 -1.94 -5.20
N PHE A 237 18.73 -1.85 -4.04
CA PHE A 237 17.73 -0.82 -3.72
C PHE A 237 18.32 0.56 -3.43
N ASN A 238 19.59 0.65 -3.03
CA ASN A 238 20.21 1.91 -2.56
C ASN A 238 21.06 2.62 -3.64
N VAL A 239 20.92 2.22 -4.91
CA VAL A 239 21.67 2.80 -6.02
C VAL A 239 21.05 4.10 -6.52
N TYR A 240 19.73 4.23 -6.42
CA TYR A 240 18.99 5.38 -6.94
C TYR A 240 18.48 6.22 -5.77
N ASP A 241 18.49 7.54 -5.95
CA ASP A 241 17.81 8.49 -5.05
C ASP A 241 16.39 8.78 -5.53
N ARG A 242 16.21 8.84 -6.86
CA ARG A 242 14.92 9.14 -7.47
C ARG A 242 14.67 8.24 -8.67
N ILE A 243 13.43 7.77 -8.82
CA ILE A 243 12.96 7.01 -9.98
C ILE A 243 11.78 7.77 -10.57
N LYS A 244 11.94 8.32 -11.77
CA LYS A 244 10.90 9.09 -12.45
C LYS A 244 10.11 8.19 -13.38
N VAL A 245 8.84 7.97 -13.04
CA VAL A 245 7.89 7.13 -13.80
C VAL A 245 6.83 7.98 -14.50
N GLN A 246 6.80 9.28 -14.20
CA GLN A 246 5.85 10.25 -14.75
C GLN A 246 5.86 10.38 -16.29
N TYR A 247 6.95 9.98 -16.95
CA TYR A 247 7.09 10.07 -18.40
C TYR A 247 6.49 8.84 -19.09
N THR A 248 5.84 9.05 -20.23
CA THR A 248 5.35 7.95 -21.07
C THR A 248 6.52 7.13 -21.61
N ASP A 249 6.38 5.81 -21.57
CA ASP A 249 7.28 4.80 -22.14
C ASP A 249 8.73 4.77 -21.65
N GLN A 250 9.07 5.54 -20.61
CA GLN A 250 10.41 5.55 -20.06
C GLN A 250 10.43 5.68 -18.53
N ILE A 251 11.50 5.18 -17.93
CA ILE A 251 11.82 5.36 -16.52
C ILE A 251 13.21 5.96 -16.42
N VAL A 252 13.34 7.05 -15.65
CA VAL A 252 14.62 7.74 -15.44
C VAL A 252 15.05 7.55 -13.99
N GLY A 253 16.15 6.84 -13.77
CA GLY A 253 16.76 6.67 -12.44
C GLY A 253 17.87 7.70 -12.20
N VAL A 254 17.70 8.53 -11.18
CA VAL A 254 18.76 9.44 -10.68
C VAL A 254 19.56 8.69 -9.62
N ARG A 255 20.85 8.48 -9.87
CA ARG A 255 21.73 7.70 -8.99
C ARG A 255 22.13 8.48 -7.74
N ASN A 256 22.30 7.76 -6.65
CA ASN A 256 22.84 8.29 -5.41
C ASN A 256 24.34 8.61 -5.55
N ALA A 257 24.70 9.87 -5.32
CA ALA A 257 26.09 10.35 -5.45
C ALA A 257 27.05 9.66 -4.46
N ALA A 258 26.61 9.37 -3.24
CA ALA A 258 27.42 8.66 -2.25
C ALA A 258 27.59 7.17 -2.61
N ALA A 259 26.59 6.55 -3.24
CA ALA A 259 26.71 5.20 -3.77
C ALA A 259 27.70 5.12 -4.95
N MET A 260 27.73 6.14 -5.82
CA MET A 260 28.73 6.25 -6.90
C MET A 260 30.16 6.31 -6.34
N SER A 261 30.43 7.17 -5.37
CA SER A 261 31.78 7.31 -4.80
C SER A 261 32.33 6.00 -4.22
N ARG A 262 31.50 5.21 -3.52
CA ARG A 262 31.92 3.90 -2.98
C ARG A 262 32.17 2.88 -4.09
N TYR A 263 31.32 2.84 -5.11
CA TYR A 263 31.47 1.91 -6.22
C TYR A 263 32.70 2.25 -7.08
N ASP A 264 32.91 3.53 -7.39
CA ASP A 264 34.07 3.99 -8.14
C ASP A 264 35.37 3.71 -7.39
N SER A 265 35.37 3.87 -6.06
CA SER A 265 36.52 3.52 -5.22
C SER A 265 36.81 2.01 -5.26
N LEU A 266 35.79 1.16 -5.17
CA LEU A 266 35.96 -0.30 -5.24
C LEU A 266 36.41 -0.77 -6.64
N GLN A 267 35.92 -0.14 -7.70
CA GLN A 267 36.37 -0.43 -9.06
C GLN A 267 37.80 0.05 -9.29
N ALA A 268 38.17 1.21 -8.76
CA ALA A 268 39.55 1.70 -8.79
C ALA A 268 40.49 0.72 -8.06
N ILE A 269 40.11 0.24 -6.87
CA ILE A 269 40.89 -0.77 -6.13
C ILE A 269 41.05 -2.04 -6.96
N LYS A 270 39.98 -2.60 -7.55
CA LYS A 270 40.06 -3.80 -8.40
C LYS A 270 40.95 -3.60 -9.63
N ASN A 271 40.86 -2.44 -10.28
CA ASN A 271 41.72 -2.11 -11.41
C ASN A 271 43.19 -2.02 -10.99
N VAL A 272 43.46 -1.43 -9.83
CA VAL A 272 44.82 -1.37 -9.26
C VAL A 272 45.33 -2.76 -8.90
N GLU A 273 44.52 -3.61 -8.25
CA GLU A 273 44.87 -5.00 -7.95
C GLU A 273 45.21 -5.79 -9.22
N ARG A 274 44.41 -5.62 -10.27
CA ARG A 274 44.68 -6.24 -11.57
C ARG A 274 46.00 -5.76 -12.17
N LEU A 275 46.26 -4.45 -12.14
CA LEU A 275 47.53 -3.89 -12.62
C LEU A 275 48.72 -4.40 -11.82
N ILE A 276 48.59 -4.52 -10.50
CA ILE A 276 49.65 -5.09 -9.64
C ILE A 276 49.87 -6.57 -9.97
N ALA A 277 48.81 -7.34 -10.20
CA ALA A 277 48.92 -8.74 -10.59
C ALA A 277 49.60 -8.89 -11.96
N GLU A 278 49.19 -8.10 -12.96
CA GLU A 278 49.79 -8.06 -14.29
C GLU A 278 51.27 -7.68 -14.23
N ALA A 279 51.61 -6.63 -13.47
CA ALA A 279 53.00 -6.20 -13.27
C ALA A 279 53.86 -7.28 -12.60
N ARG A 280 53.33 -7.97 -11.58
CA ARG A 280 54.03 -9.10 -10.93
C ARG A 280 54.30 -10.23 -11.92
N THR A 281 53.31 -10.62 -12.71
CA THR A 281 53.48 -11.68 -13.71
C THR A 281 54.51 -11.32 -14.77
N GLU A 282 54.54 -10.06 -15.22
CA GLU A 282 55.54 -9.61 -16.19
C GLU A 282 56.94 -9.53 -15.56
N GLN A 283 57.06 -9.09 -14.32
CA GLN A 283 58.32 -9.07 -13.60
C GLN A 283 58.88 -10.49 -13.39
N GLU A 284 58.04 -11.46 -13.05
CA GLU A 284 58.43 -12.87 -12.97
C GLU A 284 58.88 -13.43 -14.34
N ARG A 285 58.21 -13.03 -15.42
CA ARG A 285 58.60 -13.41 -16.79
C ARG A 285 59.98 -12.88 -17.15
N LEU A 286 60.25 -11.61 -16.85
CA LEU A 286 61.56 -10.99 -17.10
C LEU A 286 62.67 -11.68 -16.29
N ILE A 287 62.44 -11.95 -15.00
CA ILE A 287 63.41 -12.68 -14.14
C ILE A 287 63.67 -14.10 -14.69
N ARG A 288 62.64 -14.80 -15.18
CA ARG A 288 62.81 -16.11 -15.82
C ARG A 288 63.60 -16.02 -17.13
N MET A 289 63.41 -14.95 -17.91
CA MET A 289 64.17 -14.75 -19.14
C MET A 289 65.64 -14.46 -18.85
N ASP A 290 65.93 -13.57 -17.90
CA ASP A 290 67.31 -13.25 -17.48
C ASP A 290 68.03 -14.49 -16.91
N SER A 291 67.33 -15.31 -16.11
CA SER A 291 67.93 -16.54 -15.57
C SER A 291 68.21 -17.58 -16.65
N VAL A 292 67.34 -17.74 -17.66
CA VAL A 292 67.60 -18.61 -18.82
C VAL A 292 68.77 -18.08 -19.66
N GLU A 293 68.91 -16.77 -19.80
CA GLU A 293 70.02 -16.14 -20.51
C GLU A 293 71.35 -16.28 -19.75
N MET A 294 71.33 -16.14 -18.42
CA MET A 294 72.45 -16.44 -17.53
C MET A 294 72.85 -17.93 -17.57
N THR A 295 71.89 -18.86 -17.58
CA THR A 295 72.19 -20.31 -17.72
C THR A 295 72.78 -20.62 -19.10
N ARG A 296 72.33 -19.95 -20.17
CA ARG A 296 72.95 -20.07 -21.51
C ARG A 296 74.37 -19.51 -21.56
N MET A 297 74.66 -18.47 -20.77
CA MET A 297 76.03 -17.93 -20.66
C MET A 297 76.94 -18.83 -19.81
N GLN A 298 76.43 -19.44 -18.74
CA GLN A 298 77.19 -20.41 -17.93
C GLN A 298 77.48 -21.72 -18.70
N HIS A 299 76.57 -22.16 -19.58
CA HIS A 299 76.84 -23.32 -20.45
C HIS A 299 77.85 -23.03 -21.57
N ARG A 300 78.13 -21.75 -21.87
CA ARG A 300 79.21 -21.33 -22.78
C ARG A 300 80.58 -21.28 -22.11
N THR A 301 80.65 -21.28 -20.77
CA THR A 301 81.92 -21.24 -20.02
C THR A 301 82.48 -22.59 -19.58
N ASP A 302 81.77 -23.71 -19.85
CA ASP A 302 82.24 -25.07 -19.51
C ASP A 302 83.02 -25.78 -20.62
N ASN A 303 83.34 -25.09 -21.72
CA ASN A 303 84.24 -25.60 -22.76
C ASN A 303 85.46 -24.68 -22.91
N GLY A 304 86.46 -24.93 -22.08
CA GLY A 304 87.88 -24.68 -22.38
C GLY A 304 88.43 -23.26 -22.17
N GLY A 305 89.34 -23.15 -21.20
CA GLY A 305 90.54 -22.29 -21.30
C GLY A 305 90.48 -20.90 -20.65
N SER A 306 91.14 -20.76 -19.50
CA SER A 306 91.48 -19.50 -18.82
C SER A 306 92.89 -19.00 -19.27
N PRO A 307 93.35 -17.78 -18.94
CA PRO A 307 92.84 -16.49 -19.40
C PRO A 307 93.98 -15.58 -19.93
N ALA A 308 93.69 -14.61 -20.79
CA ALA A 308 94.63 -13.55 -21.14
C ALA A 308 94.24 -12.22 -20.50
N LEU A 309 95.03 -11.84 -19.48
CA LEU A 309 95.18 -10.48 -18.97
C LEU A 309 95.48 -9.50 -20.11
N LEU A 310 94.84 -8.32 -20.13
CA LEU A 310 95.47 -7.05 -20.53
C LEU A 310 94.63 -5.84 -20.08
N ALA A 311 95.15 -5.22 -19.02
CA ALA A 311 95.19 -3.81 -18.62
C ALA A 311 94.03 -2.83 -18.94
N MET A 312 93.63 -2.16 -17.86
CA MET A 312 92.85 -0.91 -17.78
C MET A 312 93.60 0.31 -18.34
N PRO A 313 92.88 1.43 -18.54
CA PRO A 313 93.31 2.63 -17.83
C PRO A 313 92.19 3.29 -17.01
N ASP A 314 92.65 4.18 -16.15
CA ASP A 314 92.11 4.60 -14.86
C ASP A 314 91.11 5.77 -14.93
N SER A 315 90.29 5.84 -13.88
CA SER A 315 89.65 7.00 -13.25
C SER A 315 89.03 8.13 -14.09
N SER A 316 87.71 8.31 -13.92
CA SER A 316 87.21 9.53 -13.27
C SER A 316 85.79 9.33 -12.73
N LEU A 317 85.61 9.80 -11.51
CA LEU A 317 84.39 9.85 -10.71
C LEU A 317 83.36 10.78 -11.33
N THR A 318 82.07 10.44 -11.28
CA THR A 318 80.98 11.38 -10.93
C THR A 318 79.63 10.64 -10.74
N GLU A 319 79.27 10.53 -9.46
CA GLU A 319 77.95 10.59 -8.81
C GLU A 319 76.64 10.29 -9.57
N LYS A 320 75.88 9.34 -9.01
CA LYS A 320 74.43 9.16 -9.22
C LYS A 320 73.62 10.26 -8.51
N PRO A 321 72.54 10.82 -9.09
CA PRO A 321 71.58 11.60 -8.32
C PRO A 321 70.64 10.68 -7.52
N ASN A 322 70.65 10.90 -6.22
CA ASN A 322 69.76 10.31 -5.23
C ASN A 322 68.36 10.95 -5.29
N ILE A 323 67.34 10.12 -5.10
CA ILE A 323 65.93 10.49 -5.01
C ILE A 323 65.70 11.12 -3.63
N GLN A 324 65.70 12.46 -3.52
CA GLN A 324 65.00 13.21 -2.46
C GLN A 324 65.23 14.73 -2.60
N GLN A 325 64.59 15.40 -3.58
CA GLN A 325 64.30 16.84 -3.50
C GLN A 325 63.41 17.36 -4.63
N GLN A 326 62.19 16.82 -4.78
CA GLN A 326 61.06 17.57 -5.37
C GLN A 326 59.78 17.29 -4.57
N ARG A 327 59.89 17.45 -3.25
CA ARG A 327 58.76 17.65 -2.34
C ARG A 327 58.97 19.03 -1.73
N ASN A 328 58.51 20.06 -2.45
CA ASN A 328 58.13 21.41 -2.00
C ASN A 328 58.25 22.43 -3.15
N LYS A 329 57.25 22.47 -4.04
CA LYS A 329 56.78 23.66 -4.78
C LYS A 329 55.51 23.31 -5.56
N SER A 330 54.40 23.17 -4.84
CA SER A 330 53.03 23.27 -5.35
C SER A 330 52.06 23.39 -4.16
N LEU A 331 52.36 24.36 -3.29
CA LEU A 331 51.40 25.00 -2.41
C LEU A 331 51.33 26.46 -2.88
N GLU A 332 50.47 26.73 -3.86
CA GLU A 332 49.70 27.98 -3.94
C GLU A 332 48.79 27.95 -5.17
N LYS A 333 47.59 28.52 -4.97
CA LYS A 333 46.49 28.75 -5.92
C LYS A 333 45.37 27.69 -5.96
N GLU A 334 44.67 27.59 -4.82
CA GLU A 334 43.20 27.61 -4.88
C GLU A 334 42.72 28.99 -5.38
N PRO A 335 41.67 29.05 -6.20
CA PRO A 335 40.69 30.12 -6.09
C PRO A 335 39.37 29.55 -5.56
N LYS A 336 39.04 30.00 -4.35
CA LYS A 336 37.67 29.99 -3.80
C LYS A 336 36.74 30.69 -4.77
N ARG A 337 35.61 30.08 -5.13
CA ARG A 337 34.39 30.84 -5.43
C ARG A 337 33.15 30.18 -4.85
N LYS A 338 32.53 30.95 -3.96
CA LYS A 338 31.30 30.73 -3.22
C LYS A 338 30.09 30.64 -4.15
N VAL A 339 29.10 29.90 -3.64
CA VAL A 339 27.70 29.83 -4.07
C VAL A 339 26.88 30.92 -3.34
N GLN A 340 25.69 31.20 -3.90
CA GLN A 340 24.52 31.99 -3.44
C GLN A 340 24.40 33.41 -4.01
N LEU A 341 23.24 33.83 -4.53
CA LEU A 341 21.86 33.32 -4.36
C LEU A 341 21.26 32.69 -5.61
#